data_AF-A0A1A7YMB9-F1
#
_entry.id   AF-A0A1A7YMB9-F1
#
_cell.length_a   1.000
_cell.length_b   1.000
_cell.length_c   1.000
_cell.angle_alpha   90.00
_cell.angle_beta   90.00
_cell.angle_gamma   90.00
#
_symmetry.space_group_name_H-M   'P 1'
#
loop_
_entity.id
_entity.type
_entity.pdbx_description
1 polymer ?
#
loop_
_entity_poly.entity_id
_entity_poly.type
_entity_poly.pdbx_seq_one_letter_code
_entity_poly.pdbx_strand_id
1 'polypeptide(L)'
;KSFPKEREDLLLVFMLSNVGEIFKIPGSLHKRVSEKLAELAEGEQPDVTGPPLSRRASSRTDSDASKTTNQELWALLNSIHLDTKRSAKERKSLLRRFYGAHPVIFNQYFGDSAATQ
;
A
#
# COMPACT_ATOMS: atom_id res chain seq x y z
N LYS A 1 -39.52 -7.62 8.58
CA LYS A 1 -39.93 -9.03 8.44
C LYS A 1 -38.75 -9.88 8.89
N SER A 2 -38.85 -10.51 10.06
CA SER A 2 -37.85 -11.46 10.57
C SER A 2 -38.13 -12.82 9.94
N PHE A 3 -37.09 -13.57 9.58
CA PHE A 3 -37.28 -14.93 9.08
C PHE A 3 -37.75 -15.81 10.24
N PRO A 4 -38.68 -16.76 10.02
CA PRO A 4 -39.03 -17.73 11.04
C PRO A 4 -37.76 -18.51 11.44
N LYS A 5 -37.52 -18.73 12.73
CA LYS A 5 -36.32 -19.44 13.23
C LYS A 5 -36.07 -20.77 12.50
N GLU A 6 -37.14 -21.54 12.25
CA GLU A 6 -37.08 -22.78 11.48
C GLU A 6 -36.48 -22.60 10.07
N ARG A 7 -36.74 -21.47 9.41
CA ARG A 7 -36.15 -21.15 8.10
C ARG A 7 -34.71 -20.66 8.21
N GLU A 8 -34.36 -19.97 9.29
CA GLU A 8 -32.98 -19.55 9.57
C GLU A 8 -32.11 -20.79 9.82
N ASP A 9 -32.58 -21.72 10.66
CA ASP A 9 -31.88 -22.96 10.96
C ASP A 9 -31.70 -23.83 9.70
N LEU A 10 -32.73 -23.93 8.87
CA LEU A 10 -32.65 -24.66 7.60
C LEU A 10 -31.65 -24.01 6.63
N LEU A 11 -31.62 -22.68 6.55
CA LEU A 11 -30.64 -21.95 5.73
C LEU A 11 -29.22 -22.19 6.24
N LEU A 12 -29.01 -22.17 7.55
CA LEU A 12 -27.72 -22.43 8.16
C LEU A 12 -27.23 -23.85 7.85
N VAL A 13 -28.09 -24.86 8.02
CA VAL A 13 -27.77 -26.26 7.67
C VAL A 13 -27.43 -26.40 6.19
N PHE A 14 -28.20 -25.76 5.31
CA PHE A 14 -27.90 -25.73 3.87
C PHE A 14 -26.53 -25.09 3.60
N MET A 15 -26.22 -23.96 4.24
CA MET A 15 -24.95 -23.26 4.06
C MET A 15 -23.76 -24.08 4.54
N LEU A 16 -23.86 -24.70 5.71
CA LEU A 16 -22.80 -25.56 6.27
C LEU A 16 -22.56 -26.80 5.40
N SER A 17 -23.64 -27.40 4.87
CA SER A 17 -23.55 -28.59 4.01
C SER A 17 -22.95 -28.29 2.64
N ASN A 18 -23.04 -27.04 2.16
CA ASN A 18 -22.61 -26.63 0.82
C ASN A 18 -21.52 -25.55 0.85
N VAL A 19 -20.79 -25.41 1.97
CA VAL A 19 -19.83 -24.31 2.20
C VAL A 19 -18.77 -24.21 1.10
N GLY A 20 -18.31 -25.36 0.57
CA GLY A 20 -17.32 -25.40 -0.50
C GLY A 20 -17.85 -24.96 -1.88
N GLU A 21 -19.17 -25.00 -2.10
CA GLU A 21 -19.82 -24.62 -3.35
C GLU A 21 -20.35 -23.18 -3.32
N ILE A 22 -20.92 -22.75 -2.18
CA ILE A 22 -21.55 -21.44 -2.02
C ILE A 22 -20.55 -20.30 -2.17
N PHE A 23 -19.32 -20.49 -1.71
CA PHE A 23 -18.28 -19.46 -1.73
C PHE A 23 -17.30 -19.62 -2.90
N LYS A 24 -17.65 -20.40 -3.92
CA LYS A 24 -16.85 -20.45 -5.16
C LYS A 24 -16.93 -19.12 -5.90
N ILE A 25 -15.80 -18.75 -6.50
CA ILE A 25 -15.74 -17.61 -7.41
C ILE A 25 -16.62 -17.94 -8.63
N PRO A 26 -17.62 -17.10 -8.97
CA PRO A 26 -18.44 -17.32 -10.15
C PRO A 26 -17.58 -17.40 -11.42
N GLY A 27 -17.86 -18.35 -12.32
CA GLY A 27 -17.09 -18.53 -13.55
C GLY A 27 -17.05 -17.29 -14.44
N SER A 28 -18.10 -16.46 -14.41
CA SER A 28 -18.14 -15.16 -15.09
C SER A 28 -17.09 -14.18 -14.58
N LEU A 29 -16.83 -14.18 -13.26
CA LEU A 29 -15.79 -13.36 -12.67
C LEU A 29 -14.40 -13.89 -13.03
N HIS A 30 -14.22 -15.22 -12.98
CA HIS A 30 -12.96 -15.86 -13.42
C HIS A 30 -12.63 -15.53 -14.88
N LYS A 31 -13.63 -15.59 -15.77
CA LYS A 31 -13.50 -15.22 -17.19
C LYS A 31 -13.08 -13.76 -17.35
N ARG A 32 -13.81 -12.83 -16.71
CA ARG A 32 -13.52 -11.39 -16.79
C ARG A 32 -12.12 -11.04 -16.29
N VAL A 33 -11.67 -11.68 -15.21
CA VAL A 33 -10.31 -11.48 -14.68
C VAL A 33 -9.28 -12.06 -15.65
N SER A 34 -9.52 -13.23 -16.22
CA SER A 34 -8.62 -13.87 -17.18
C SER A 34 -8.47 -13.05 -18.46
N GLU A 35 -9.57 -12.56 -19.02
CA GLU A 35 -9.59 -11.65 -20.18
C GLU A 35 -8.81 -10.37 -19.86
N LYS A 36 -9.05 -9.78 -18.69
CA LYS A 36 -8.33 -8.56 -18.30
C LYS A 36 -6.82 -8.77 -18.14
N LEU A 37 -6.41 -9.92 -17.63
CA LEU A 37 -5.00 -10.29 -17.52
C LEU A 37 -4.37 -10.54 -18.90
N ALA A 38 -5.12 -11.11 -19.84
CA ALA A 38 -4.67 -11.31 -21.22
C ALA A 38 -4.47 -9.97 -21.94
N GLU A 39 -5.44 -9.05 -21.87
CA GLU A 39 -5.31 -7.67 -22.39
C GLU A 39 -4.05 -6.97 -21.85
N LEU A 40 -3.79 -7.09 -20.55
CA LEU A 40 -2.60 -6.52 -19.91
C LEU A 40 -1.30 -7.17 -20.38
N ALA A 41 -1.31 -8.49 -20.63
CA ALA A 41 -0.14 -9.21 -21.13
C ALA A 41 0.18 -8.84 -22.59
N GLU A 42 -0.85 -8.54 -23.38
CA GLU A 42 -0.74 -8.08 -24.78
C GLU A 42 -0.34 -6.60 -24.89
N GLY A 43 -0.21 -5.88 -23.77
CA GLY A 43 0.25 -4.50 -23.71
C GLY A 43 -0.85 -3.47 -23.92
N GLU A 44 -2.13 -3.89 -23.92
CA GLU A 44 -3.26 -2.99 -23.99
C GLU A 44 -3.37 -2.21 -22.67
N GLN A 45 -3.22 -0.88 -22.74
CA GLN A 45 -3.44 -0.02 -21.58
C GLN A 45 -4.93 -0.04 -21.24
N PRO A 46 -5.32 -0.44 -20.02
CA PRO A 46 -6.72 -0.42 -19.65
C PRO A 46 -7.21 1.02 -19.69
N ASP A 47 -8.28 1.29 -20.44
CA ASP A 47 -9.00 2.56 -20.36
C ASP A 47 -9.56 2.71 -18.94
N VAL A 48 -8.86 3.49 -18.11
CA VAL A 48 -9.14 3.64 -16.68
C VAL A 48 -10.32 4.59 -16.51
N THR A 49 -11.53 4.06 -16.68
CA THR A 49 -12.77 4.75 -16.25
C THR A 49 -13.18 4.38 -14.80
N GLY A 50 -12.36 3.60 -14.09
CA GLY A 50 -12.59 3.23 -12.67
C GLY A 50 -11.54 3.79 -11.70
N PRO A 51 -11.82 3.86 -10.38
CA PRO A 51 -10.84 4.30 -9.39
C PRO A 51 -9.56 3.46 -9.51
N PRO A 52 -8.37 4.07 -9.59
CA PRO A 52 -7.14 3.35 -9.87
C PRO A 52 -6.82 2.41 -8.69
N LEU A 53 -6.89 1.11 -8.91
CA LEU A 53 -6.19 0.14 -8.07
C LEU A 53 -4.70 0.39 -8.28
N SER A 54 -4.08 1.02 -7.27
CA SER A 54 -2.64 1.25 -7.11
C SER A 54 -1.82 1.16 -8.40
N ARG A 55 -1.65 2.31 -9.06
CA ARG A 55 -0.81 2.53 -10.24
C ARG A 55 0.44 1.64 -10.19
N ARG A 56 0.53 0.65 -11.09
CA ARG A 56 1.73 -0.15 -11.31
C ARG A 56 2.83 0.78 -11.84
N ALA A 57 3.81 1.08 -11.01
CA ALA A 57 4.96 1.85 -11.42
C ALA A 57 5.83 0.98 -12.36
N SER A 58 6.31 1.59 -13.44
CA SER A 58 7.11 0.93 -14.45
C SER A 58 8.56 0.81 -13.96
N SER A 59 9.15 -0.38 -14.07
CA SER A 59 10.46 -0.73 -13.48
C SER A 59 11.63 0.15 -13.91
N ARG A 60 11.54 0.82 -15.07
CA ARG A 60 12.59 1.75 -15.54
C ARG A 60 12.46 3.15 -14.93
N THR A 61 11.24 3.60 -14.62
CA THR A 61 11.02 4.86 -13.88
C THR A 61 11.26 4.71 -12.39
N ASP A 62 11.25 3.48 -11.86
CA ASP A 62 11.35 3.21 -10.43
C ASP A 62 12.73 3.51 -9.83
N SER A 63 13.82 3.30 -10.59
CA SER A 63 15.18 3.54 -10.04
C SER A 63 15.49 5.03 -9.89
N ASP A 64 15.12 5.86 -10.87
CA ASP A 64 15.32 7.30 -10.78
C ASP A 64 14.29 7.96 -9.87
N ALA A 65 13.04 7.48 -9.85
CA ALA A 65 12.03 7.91 -8.88
C ALA A 65 12.40 7.52 -7.43
N SER A 66 13.05 6.37 -7.22
CA SER A 66 13.53 5.97 -5.89
C SER A 66 14.69 6.86 -5.43
N LYS A 67 15.62 7.22 -6.32
CA LYS A 67 16.70 8.17 -6.02
C LYS A 67 16.16 9.54 -5.64
N THR A 68 15.19 10.08 -6.41
CA THR A 68 14.57 11.37 -6.08
C THR A 68 13.80 11.30 -4.77
N THR A 69 13.05 10.22 -4.53
CA THR A 69 12.32 10.04 -3.27
C THR A 69 13.27 10.01 -2.07
N ASN A 70 14.40 9.30 -2.17
CA ASN A 70 15.39 9.28 -1.10
C ASN A 70 15.99 10.67 -0.87
N GLN A 71 16.34 11.41 -1.93
CA GLN A 71 16.85 12.79 -1.79
C GLN A 71 15.85 13.71 -1.08
N GLU A 72 14.56 13.62 -1.42
CA GLU A 72 13.51 14.40 -0.75
C GLU A 72 13.35 14.01 0.73
N LEU A 73 13.45 12.71 1.06
CA LEU A 73 13.42 12.25 2.45
C LEU A 73 14.63 12.78 3.25
N TRP A 74 15.79 12.86 2.63
CA TRP A 74 16.98 13.49 3.21
C TRP A 74 16.78 15.00 3.43
N ALA A 75 16.23 15.71 2.43
CA ALA A 75 15.93 17.14 2.55
C ALA A 75 14.91 17.41 3.67
N LEU A 76 13.88 16.57 3.78
CA LEU A 76 12.89 16.64 4.86
C LEU A 76 13.54 16.42 6.23
N LEU A 77 14.39 15.38 6.37
CA LEU A 77 15.08 15.11 7.62
C LEU A 77 16.00 16.26 8.03
N ASN A 78 16.75 16.83 7.07
CA ASN A 78 17.60 18.00 7.30
C ASN A 78 16.78 19.22 7.74
N SER A 79 15.65 19.48 7.06
CA SER A 79 14.75 20.59 7.40
C SER A 79 14.25 20.47 8.84
N ILE A 80 13.86 19.26 9.29
CA ILE A 80 13.41 19.04 10.67
C ILE A 80 14.56 19.21 11.66
N HIS A 81 15.76 18.71 11.33
CA HIS A 81 16.91 18.76 12.20
C HIS A 81 17.42 20.20 12.43
N LEU A 82 17.49 21.00 11.37
CA LEU A 82 18.02 22.37 11.38
C LEU A 82 16.97 23.46 11.67
N ASP A 83 15.68 23.12 11.75
CA ASP A 83 14.62 24.09 12.04
C ASP A 83 14.69 24.60 13.49
N THR A 84 15.30 25.78 13.66
CA THR A 84 15.41 26.49 14.94
C THR A 84 14.14 27.25 15.33
N LYS A 85 13.15 27.34 14.44
CA LYS A 85 11.86 28.00 14.72
C LYS A 85 10.93 27.11 15.56
N ARG A 86 11.17 25.80 15.58
CA ARG A 86 10.37 24.82 16.33
C ARG A 86 10.91 24.61 17.74
N SER A 87 10.01 24.25 18.66
CA SER A 87 10.43 23.84 20.00
C SER A 87 11.21 22.53 19.96
N ALA A 88 12.15 22.35 20.91
CA ALA A 88 12.96 21.13 21.00
C ALA A 88 12.10 19.85 21.16
N LYS A 89 10.94 19.95 21.83
CA LYS A 89 10.00 18.86 22.03
C LYS A 89 9.33 18.43 20.72
N GLU A 90 8.88 19.38 19.92
CA GLU A 90 8.25 19.12 18.62
C GLU A 90 9.25 18.56 17.63
N ARG A 91 10.46 19.13 17.59
CA ARG A 91 11.55 18.61 16.75
C ARG A 91 11.86 17.15 17.08
N LYS A 92 12.00 16.82 18.36
CA LYS A 92 12.23 15.44 18.82
C LYS A 92 11.08 14.51 18.46
N SER A 93 9.83 14.98 18.53
CA SER A 93 8.64 14.20 18.14
C SER A 93 8.64 13.87 16.64
N LEU A 94 8.94 14.86 15.79
CA LEU A 94 9.02 14.67 14.33
C LEU A 94 10.14 13.70 13.95
N LEU A 95 11.33 13.84 14.56
CA LEU A 95 12.43 12.90 14.34
C LEU A 95 12.07 11.47 14.74
N ARG A 96 11.36 11.28 15.85
CA ARG A 96 10.88 9.94 16.26
C ARG A 96 9.89 9.35 15.24
N ARG A 97 8.97 10.16 14.72
CA ARG A 97 8.02 9.73 13.69
C ARG A 97 8.74 9.36 12.39
N PHE A 98 9.72 10.16 11.98
CA PHE A 98 10.53 9.86 10.82
C PHE A 98 11.31 8.54 10.99
N TYR A 99 11.96 8.33 12.14
CA TYR A 99 12.69 7.09 12.42
C TYR A 99 11.79 5.85 12.33
N GLY A 100 10.55 5.92 12.84
CA GLY A 100 9.61 4.81 12.75
C GLY A 100 9.21 4.45 11.33
N ALA A 101 9.17 5.42 10.41
CA ALA A 101 8.79 5.19 9.01
C ALA A 101 10.00 4.82 8.12
N HIS A 102 11.16 5.45 8.35
CA HIS A 102 12.34 5.34 7.50
C HIS A 102 13.63 5.17 8.33
N PRO A 103 13.82 4.04 9.05
CA PRO A 103 14.94 3.85 9.96
C PRO A 103 16.29 3.81 9.23
N VAL A 104 16.35 3.26 8.02
CA VAL A 104 17.60 3.16 7.23
C VAL A 104 18.13 4.54 6.85
N ILE A 105 17.27 5.40 6.29
CA ILE A 105 17.64 6.78 5.90
C ILE A 105 18.02 7.61 7.12
N PHE A 106 17.27 7.47 8.22
CA PHE A 106 17.59 8.15 9.48
C PHE A 106 18.98 7.77 10.02
N ASN A 107 19.27 6.46 10.06
CA ASN A 107 20.57 5.98 10.54
C ASN A 107 21.71 6.39 9.62
N GLN A 108 21.49 6.44 8.30
CA GLN A 108 22.49 6.92 7.36
C GLN A 108 22.79 8.42 7.56
N TYR A 109 21.74 9.25 7.74
CA TYR A 109 21.87 10.68 8.01
C TYR A 109 22.72 10.99 9.25
N PHE A 110 22.43 10.33 10.38
CA PHE A 110 23.19 10.54 11.61
C PHE A 110 24.48 9.73 11.68
N GLY A 111 24.61 8.65 10.90
CA GLY A 111 25.79 7.81 10.80
C GLY A 111 26.91 8.46 9.98
N ASP A 112 26.58 9.03 8.82
CA ASP A 112 27.55 9.78 7.99
C ASP A 112 28.04 11.05 8.69
N SER A 113 27.19 11.63 9.55
CA SER A 113 27.54 12.78 10.41
C SER A 113 28.64 12.45 11.44
N ALA A 114 28.87 11.17 11.78
CA ALA A 114 29.92 10.73 12.70
C ALA A 114 31.25 10.40 12.00
N ALA A 115 31.25 10.20 10.68
CA ALA A 115 32.45 9.89 9.89
C ALA A 115 33.24 11.14 9.45
N THR A 116 32.71 12.34 9.71
CA THR A 116 33.29 13.63 9.30
C THR A 116 33.87 14.42 10.49
N GLN A 117 34.10 13.77 11.64
CA GLN A 117 34.82 14.34 12.79
C GLN A 117 36.27 13.86 12.85
#